data_AF-A0A0W1R575-F1
#
_entry.id   AF-A0A0W1R575-F1
#
_cell.length_a   1.000
_cell.length_b   1.000
_cell.length_c   1.000
_cell.angle_alpha   90.00
_cell.angle_beta   90.00
_cell.angle_gamma   90.00
#
_symmetry.space_group_name_H-M   'P 1'
#
loop_
_entity.id
_entity.type
_entity.pdbx_description
1 polymer ?
#
loop_
_entity_poly.entity_id
_entity_poly.type
_entity_poly.pdbx_seq_one_letter_code
_entity_poly.pdbx_strand_id
1 'polypeptide(L)'
;MATITSYGGDGSLDGLLSRPDSLLLTKSTNYVIGDPERKAGGVTDVSDTRVGSPVTVVYRGEARPEATENLSFSAVGPGVYEATIVPTEQGYQDVLDSAFAVNYPVEYGGFGTSPALEAAVADTGGRLYDENDAAEIATSARDNASGVKPVRDDWARYLVLSAFLVYLGEVLLRRLQVYRGRTQSEGGLI
;
A
#
# COMPACT_ATOMS: atom_id res chain seq x y z
N MET A 1 -4.25 -0.84 11.46
CA MET A 1 -2.98 -1.23 10.81
C MET A 1 -2.17 -2.06 11.78
N ALA A 2 -1.72 -3.25 11.36
CA ALA A 2 -0.81 -4.09 12.14
C ALA A 2 0.53 -4.18 11.41
N THR A 3 1.62 -3.84 12.08
CA THR A 3 2.98 -3.92 11.53
C THR A 3 3.80 -4.84 12.42
N ILE A 4 4.31 -5.94 11.85
CA ILE A 4 5.27 -6.83 12.49
C ILE A 4 6.62 -6.62 11.79
N THR A 5 7.64 -6.23 12.55
CA THR A 5 9.02 -6.13 12.08
C THR A 5 9.89 -7.09 12.88
N SER A 6 10.69 -7.88 12.18
CA SER A 6 11.74 -8.72 12.78
C SER A 6 12.96 -8.73 11.88
N TYR A 7 14.12 -8.92 12.48
CA TYR A 7 15.40 -8.86 11.79
C TYR A 7 16.34 -9.91 12.37
N GLY A 8 16.59 -10.97 11.62
CA GLY A 8 17.67 -11.92 11.86
C GLY A 8 19.01 -11.34 11.38
N GLY A 9 20.11 -11.78 11.98
CA GLY A 9 21.47 -11.38 11.56
C GLY A 9 21.81 -11.74 10.10
N ASP A 10 21.00 -12.59 9.47
CA ASP A 10 21.06 -13.02 8.06
C ASP A 10 20.05 -12.28 7.16
N GLY A 11 19.29 -11.31 7.69
CA GLY A 11 18.22 -10.61 6.97
C GLY A 11 16.93 -11.41 6.82
N SER A 12 16.79 -12.54 7.51
CA SER A 12 15.56 -13.33 7.57
C SER A 12 14.60 -12.84 8.68
N LEU A 13 13.43 -13.46 8.76
CA LEU A 13 12.45 -13.25 9.83
C LEU A 13 12.81 -14.01 11.14
N ASP A 14 13.96 -14.68 11.19
CA ASP A 14 14.48 -15.43 12.36
C ASP A 14 13.38 -16.30 13.04
N GLY A 15 13.23 -16.21 14.37
CA GLY A 15 12.31 -17.01 15.17
C GLY A 15 10.82 -16.87 14.79
N LEU A 16 10.42 -15.86 14.02
CA LEU A 16 9.02 -15.65 13.61
C LEU A 16 8.49 -16.73 12.66
N LEU A 17 9.35 -17.50 12.01
CA LEU A 17 8.95 -18.67 11.21
C LEU A 17 8.90 -19.97 12.03
N SER A 18 9.41 -19.95 13.27
CA SER A 18 9.41 -21.10 14.17
C SER A 18 8.20 -21.07 15.11
N ARG A 19 7.75 -22.25 15.56
CA ARG A 19 6.71 -22.31 16.60
C ARG A 19 7.28 -21.79 17.93
N PRO A 20 6.54 -20.98 18.69
CA PRO A 20 5.11 -20.68 18.55
C PRO A 20 4.78 -19.43 17.70
N ASP A 21 5.77 -18.61 17.37
CA ASP A 21 5.58 -17.27 16.79
C ASP A 21 5.06 -17.30 15.34
N SER A 22 5.29 -18.40 14.61
CA SER A 22 4.72 -18.65 13.28
C SER A 22 3.18 -18.63 13.26
N LEU A 23 2.55 -18.90 14.40
CA LEU A 23 1.10 -18.87 14.55
C LEU A 23 0.55 -17.44 14.57
N LEU A 24 1.31 -16.49 15.12
CA LEU A 24 0.96 -15.06 15.07
C LEU A 24 1.04 -14.56 13.63
N LEU A 25 2.12 -14.88 12.91
CA LEU A 25 2.27 -14.51 11.51
C LEU A 25 1.09 -15.03 10.66
N THR A 26 0.76 -16.31 10.81
CA THR A 26 -0.36 -16.95 10.08
C THR A 26 -1.71 -16.32 10.42
N LYS A 27 -1.96 -16.00 11.70
CA LYS A 27 -3.21 -15.34 12.11
C LYS A 27 -3.30 -13.89 11.63
N SER A 28 -2.21 -13.15 11.68
CA SER A 28 -2.14 -11.79 11.15
C SER A 28 -2.37 -11.77 9.64
N THR A 29 -1.76 -12.70 8.89
CA THR A 29 -2.02 -12.84 7.45
C THR A 29 -3.48 -13.21 7.18
N ASN A 30 -4.07 -14.16 7.91
CA ASN A 30 -5.49 -14.50 7.76
C ASN A 30 -6.43 -13.35 8.15
N TYR A 31 -6.05 -12.52 9.13
CA TYR A 31 -6.81 -11.33 9.52
C TYR A 31 -6.71 -10.22 8.47
N VAL A 32 -5.55 -10.05 7.83
CA VAL A 32 -5.36 -9.06 6.75
C VAL A 32 -6.06 -9.49 5.45
N ILE A 33 -6.12 -10.79 5.17
CA ILE A 33 -6.77 -11.34 3.96
C ILE A 33 -8.28 -11.50 4.17
N GLY A 34 -8.73 -11.78 5.39
CA GLY A 34 -10.13 -11.98 5.71
C GLY A 34 -10.83 -10.66 6.01
N ASP A 35 -12.13 -10.61 5.73
CA ASP A 35 -13.02 -9.59 6.27
C ASP A 35 -13.06 -9.71 7.82
N PRO A 36 -12.50 -8.74 8.57
CA PRO A 36 -12.43 -8.80 10.02
C PRO A 36 -13.82 -8.73 10.67
N GLU A 37 -14.83 -8.23 9.96
CA GLU A 37 -16.19 -8.02 10.45
C GLU A 37 -17.05 -9.29 10.37
N ARG A 38 -16.55 -10.36 9.74
CA ARG A 38 -17.27 -11.65 9.58
C ARG A 38 -17.84 -12.24 10.88
N LYS A 39 -17.27 -11.89 12.04
CA LYS A 39 -17.72 -12.36 13.38
C LYS A 39 -18.22 -11.24 14.29
N ALA A 40 -18.25 -10.00 13.81
CA ALA A 40 -18.78 -8.88 14.58
C ALA A 40 -20.32 -8.87 14.45
N GLY A 41 -21.00 -8.58 15.56
CA GLY A 41 -22.42 -8.26 15.55
C GLY A 41 -22.61 -6.76 15.41
N GLY A 42 -23.75 -6.33 14.87
CA GLY A 42 -24.05 -4.93 14.58
C GLY A 42 -23.50 -4.43 13.26
N VAL A 43 -23.12 -5.33 12.35
CA VAL A 43 -22.52 -5.00 11.04
C VAL A 43 -23.60 -4.90 9.98
N THR A 44 -23.53 -3.85 9.17
CA THR A 44 -24.35 -3.66 7.98
C THR A 44 -23.55 -3.90 6.71
N ASP A 45 -24.07 -4.79 5.87
CA ASP A 45 -23.51 -5.14 4.57
C ASP A 45 -24.46 -4.67 3.46
N VAL A 46 -23.91 -3.94 2.50
CA VAL A 46 -24.64 -3.38 1.36
C VAL A 46 -23.70 -3.31 0.16
N SER A 47 -24.17 -3.77 -0.99
CA SER A 47 -23.42 -3.68 -2.25
C SER A 47 -23.67 -2.34 -2.94
N ASP A 48 -22.70 -1.89 -3.75
CA ASP A 48 -22.91 -0.75 -4.63
C ASP A 48 -24.04 -1.02 -5.64
N THR A 49 -24.75 0.05 -6.02
CA THR A 49 -25.89 -0.03 -6.92
C THR A 49 -25.91 1.12 -7.93
N ARG A 50 -26.96 1.20 -8.73
CA ARG A 50 -27.23 2.28 -9.68
C ARG A 50 -28.51 3.00 -9.32
N VAL A 51 -28.64 4.26 -9.74
CA VAL A 51 -29.90 5.01 -9.61
C VAL A 51 -31.05 4.20 -10.20
N GLY A 52 -32.14 4.07 -9.44
CA GLY A 52 -33.35 3.32 -9.81
C GLY A 52 -33.22 1.80 -9.69
N SER A 53 -32.06 1.26 -9.30
CA SER A 53 -31.87 -0.17 -9.10
C SER A 53 -32.02 -0.56 -7.63
N PRO A 54 -32.85 -1.58 -7.31
CA PRO A 54 -33.02 -2.02 -5.93
C PRO A 54 -31.72 -2.64 -5.40
N VAL A 55 -31.39 -2.34 -4.15
CA VAL A 55 -30.27 -2.93 -3.42
C VAL A 55 -30.76 -3.51 -2.09
N THR A 56 -30.23 -4.68 -1.73
CA THR A 56 -30.51 -5.33 -0.45
C THR A 56 -29.45 -4.95 0.57
N VAL A 57 -29.92 -4.45 1.71
CA VAL A 57 -29.12 -4.16 2.90
C VAL A 57 -29.29 -5.32 3.87
N VAL A 58 -28.19 -5.92 4.30
CA VAL A 58 -28.16 -7.04 5.22
C VAL A 58 -27.57 -6.58 6.54
N TYR A 59 -28.35 -6.64 7.61
CA TYR A 59 -27.90 -6.34 8.97
C TYR A 59 -27.80 -7.64 9.78
N ARG A 60 -26.68 -7.83 10.48
CA ARG A 60 -26.46 -8.98 11.38
C ARG A 60 -26.33 -8.51 12.82
N GLY A 61 -27.25 -8.90 13.69
CA GLY A 61 -27.27 -8.47 15.09
C GLY A 61 -28.26 -9.25 15.96
N GLU A 62 -28.12 -9.10 17.29
CA GLU A 62 -28.97 -9.77 18.29
C GLU A 62 -30.45 -9.34 18.24
N ALA A 63 -30.70 -8.12 17.76
CA ALA A 63 -32.04 -7.55 17.62
C ALA A 63 -32.15 -6.78 16.30
N ARG A 64 -33.38 -6.59 15.84
CA ARG A 64 -33.68 -5.76 14.67
C ARG A 64 -33.14 -4.33 14.91
N PRO A 65 -32.48 -3.69 13.92
CA PRO A 65 -32.00 -2.33 14.06
C PRO A 65 -33.18 -1.37 14.27
N GLU A 66 -32.97 -0.33 15.08
CA GLU A 66 -33.98 0.72 15.27
C GLU A 66 -34.25 1.45 13.96
N ALA A 67 -35.51 1.82 13.72
CA ALA A 67 -36.00 2.29 12.44
C ALA A 67 -35.17 3.45 11.90
N THR A 68 -34.33 3.16 10.91
CA THR A 68 -33.67 4.14 10.05
C THR A 68 -34.73 4.76 9.13
N GLU A 69 -34.56 6.03 8.76
CA GLU A 69 -35.55 6.77 7.97
C GLU A 69 -36.06 5.95 6.77
N ASN A 70 -37.36 5.61 6.80
CA ASN A 70 -38.08 4.87 5.75
C ASN A 70 -37.57 3.46 5.39
N LEU A 71 -36.76 2.83 6.25
CA LEU A 71 -36.22 1.50 6.02
C LEU A 71 -36.92 0.44 6.88
N SER A 72 -37.52 -0.56 6.22
CA SER A 72 -38.19 -1.67 6.89
C SER A 72 -37.37 -2.94 6.80
N PHE A 73 -36.80 -3.35 7.94
CA PHE A 73 -36.02 -4.59 8.06
C PHE A 73 -36.89 -5.80 8.38
N SER A 74 -36.86 -6.80 7.50
CA SER A 74 -37.52 -8.09 7.66
C SER A 74 -36.55 -9.14 8.18
N ALA A 75 -36.99 -9.99 9.13
CA ALA A 75 -36.15 -11.07 9.65
C ALA A 75 -36.14 -12.24 8.66
N VAL A 76 -34.96 -12.62 8.18
CA VAL A 76 -34.78 -13.72 7.21
C VAL A 76 -34.11 -14.94 7.82
N GLY A 77 -33.48 -14.77 8.98
CA GLY A 77 -32.86 -15.85 9.75
C GLY A 77 -32.54 -15.42 11.18
N PRO A 78 -32.05 -16.35 12.02
CA PRO A 78 -31.62 -16.02 13.37
C PRO A 78 -30.52 -14.95 13.36
N GLY A 79 -30.83 -13.76 13.90
CA GLY A 79 -29.92 -12.62 13.95
C GLY A 79 -29.59 -11.98 12.60
N VAL A 80 -30.37 -12.25 11.54
CA VAL A 80 -30.18 -11.67 10.20
C VAL A 80 -31.44 -10.96 9.74
N TYR A 81 -31.28 -9.70 9.35
CA TYR A 81 -32.36 -8.81 8.93
C TYR A 81 -32.03 -8.19 7.58
N GLU A 82 -33.01 -8.12 6.69
CA GLU A 82 -32.85 -7.56 5.34
C GLU A 82 -33.81 -6.41 5.09
N ALA A 83 -33.34 -5.38 4.39
CA ALA A 83 -34.17 -4.30 3.87
C ALA A 83 -33.82 -4.03 2.39
N THR A 84 -34.74 -3.42 1.66
CA THR A 84 -34.53 -3.05 0.25
C THR A 84 -34.64 -1.55 0.10
N ILE A 85 -33.63 -0.95 -0.56
CA ILE A 85 -33.59 0.48 -0.90
C ILE A 85 -33.61 0.61 -2.42
N VAL A 86 -34.30 1.63 -2.93
CA VAL A 86 -34.21 2.04 -4.34
C VAL A 86 -33.70 3.47 -4.38
N PRO A 87 -32.39 3.70 -4.59
CA PRO A 87 -31.83 5.05 -4.58
C PRO A 87 -32.29 5.87 -5.77
N THR A 88 -32.64 7.13 -5.53
CA THR A 88 -33.09 8.08 -6.57
C THR A 88 -32.00 9.06 -7.00
N GLU A 89 -30.91 9.16 -6.23
CA GLU A 89 -29.83 10.13 -6.45
C GLU A 89 -28.47 9.42 -6.51
N GLN A 90 -27.60 9.88 -7.40
CA GLN A 90 -26.22 9.40 -7.54
C GLN A 90 -25.35 9.96 -6.40
N GLY A 91 -24.40 9.16 -5.93
CA GLY A 91 -23.42 9.59 -4.92
C GLY A 91 -23.17 8.51 -3.88
N TYR A 92 -22.45 8.87 -2.83
CA TYR A 92 -22.29 8.03 -1.65
C TYR A 92 -23.48 8.23 -0.73
N GLN A 93 -24.07 7.14 -0.26
CA GLN A 93 -25.16 7.15 0.71
C GLN A 93 -24.80 6.25 1.88
N ASP A 94 -25.24 6.65 3.07
CA ASP A 94 -25.02 5.90 4.30
C ASP A 94 -26.29 5.14 4.67
N VAL A 95 -26.11 3.90 5.14
CA VAL A 95 -27.15 3.09 5.75
C VAL A 95 -26.59 2.44 7.02
N LEU A 96 -27.20 2.76 8.16
CA LEU A 96 -26.72 2.36 9.49
C LEU A 96 -25.26 2.76 9.69
N ASP A 97 -24.35 1.80 9.80
CA ASP A 97 -22.90 1.97 9.98
C ASP A 97 -22.09 1.73 8.69
N SER A 98 -22.75 1.59 7.55
CA SER A 98 -22.13 1.26 6.26
C SER A 98 -22.44 2.30 5.19
N ALA A 99 -21.49 2.51 4.28
CA ALA A 99 -21.63 3.43 3.15
C ALA A 99 -21.61 2.64 1.84
N PHE A 100 -22.46 3.01 0.89
CA PHE A 100 -22.50 2.40 -0.44
C PHE A 100 -22.53 3.46 -1.53
N ALA A 101 -21.97 3.12 -2.68
CA ALA A 101 -21.97 3.99 -3.84
C ALA A 101 -23.20 3.72 -4.72
N VAL A 102 -23.91 4.79 -5.07
CA VAL A 102 -24.96 4.79 -6.08
C VAL A 102 -24.39 5.40 -7.35
N ASN A 103 -24.24 4.57 -8.37
CA ASN A 103 -23.71 4.95 -9.66
C ASN A 103 -24.82 5.43 -10.61
N TYR A 104 -24.44 5.82 -11.83
CA TYR A 104 -25.32 6.38 -12.86
C TYR A 104 -26.57 5.50 -13.13
N PRO A 105 -27.69 6.08 -13.59
CA PRO A 105 -28.88 5.33 -14.04
C PRO A 105 -28.54 4.23 -15.06
N VAL A 106 -29.19 3.07 -14.96
CA VAL A 106 -28.89 1.89 -15.80
C VAL A 106 -28.88 2.18 -17.31
N GLU A 107 -29.71 3.15 -17.74
CA GLU A 107 -29.83 3.63 -19.12
C GLU A 107 -28.51 4.20 -19.65
N TYR A 108 -27.67 4.78 -18.78
CA TYR A 108 -26.40 5.37 -19.17
C TYR A 108 -25.27 4.34 -19.34
N GLY A 109 -25.46 3.09 -18.90
CA GLY A 109 -24.44 2.05 -19.04
C GLY A 109 -24.04 1.74 -20.48
N GLY A 110 -24.92 2.02 -21.45
CA GLY A 110 -24.64 1.81 -22.88
C GLY A 110 -23.80 2.90 -23.55
N PHE A 111 -23.58 4.04 -22.88
CA PHE A 111 -22.90 5.21 -23.49
C PHE A 111 -21.37 5.15 -23.39
N GLY A 112 -20.84 4.17 -22.64
CA GLY A 112 -19.40 3.99 -22.49
C GLY A 112 -18.71 5.15 -21.76
N THR A 113 -17.39 5.19 -21.87
CA THR A 113 -16.54 6.14 -21.17
C THR A 113 -16.49 7.49 -21.90
N SER A 114 -16.46 8.60 -21.15
CA SER A 114 -16.30 9.93 -21.72
C SER A 114 -14.92 10.11 -22.37
N PRO A 115 -14.82 10.67 -23.60
CA PRO A 115 -13.53 11.02 -24.21
C PRO A 115 -12.70 11.99 -23.36
N ALA A 116 -13.35 12.79 -22.51
CA ALA A 116 -12.65 13.68 -21.58
C ALA A 116 -11.90 12.91 -20.50
N LEU A 117 -12.40 11.73 -20.08
CA LEU A 117 -11.69 10.88 -19.14
C LEU A 117 -10.44 10.29 -19.79
N GLU A 118 -10.56 9.81 -21.03
CA GLU A 118 -9.42 9.28 -21.78
C GLU A 118 -8.33 10.34 -21.96
N ALA A 119 -8.71 11.56 -22.32
CA ALA A 119 -7.79 12.70 -22.41
C ALA A 119 -7.10 13.02 -21.06
N ALA A 120 -7.85 13.05 -19.95
CA ALA A 120 -7.29 13.31 -18.62
C ALA A 120 -6.32 12.21 -18.16
N VAL A 121 -6.62 10.94 -18.47
CA VAL A 121 -5.74 9.81 -18.19
C VAL A 121 -4.46 9.91 -19.03
N ALA A 122 -4.56 10.24 -20.31
CA ALA A 122 -3.41 10.45 -21.18
C ALA A 122 -2.52 11.61 -20.69
N ASP A 123 -3.11 12.74 -20.31
CA ASP A 123 -2.40 13.92 -19.81
C ASP A 123 -1.65 13.67 -18.50
N THR A 124 -2.15 12.75 -17.67
CA THR A 124 -1.50 12.35 -16.41
C THR A 124 -0.48 11.23 -16.59
N GLY A 125 -0.27 10.75 -17.82
CA GLY A 125 0.58 9.60 -18.12
C GLY A 125 0.02 8.27 -17.59
N GLY A 126 -1.27 8.25 -17.24
CA GLY A 126 -1.98 7.05 -16.82
C GLY A 126 -2.34 6.15 -17.99
N ARG A 127 -2.87 4.96 -17.67
CA ARG A 127 -3.37 4.00 -18.64
C ARG A 127 -4.77 3.54 -18.23
N LEU A 128 -5.69 3.54 -19.18
CA LEU A 128 -7.01 2.93 -19.00
C LEU A 128 -6.92 1.43 -19.29
N TYR A 129 -7.63 0.62 -18.53
CA TYR A 129 -7.74 -0.82 -18.75
C TYR A 129 -9.21 -1.17 -18.92
N ASP A 130 -9.49 -2.09 -19.84
CA ASP A 130 -10.80 -2.69 -20.02
C ASP A 130 -10.96 -3.92 -19.10
N GLU A 131 -12.17 -4.46 -19.02
CA GLU A 131 -12.50 -5.65 -18.23
C GLU A 131 -11.68 -6.88 -18.65
N ASN A 132 -11.21 -6.89 -19.89
CA ASN A 132 -10.46 -8.00 -20.48
C ASN A 132 -8.93 -7.88 -20.32
N ASP A 133 -8.42 -6.78 -19.76
CA ASP A 133 -6.98 -6.49 -19.70
C ASP A 133 -6.30 -7.01 -18.43
N ALA A 134 -6.86 -8.03 -17.78
CA ALA A 134 -6.39 -8.56 -16.50
C ALA A 134 -4.89 -8.94 -16.50
N ALA A 135 -4.38 -9.47 -17.62
CA ALA A 135 -2.96 -9.80 -17.76
C ALA A 135 -2.06 -8.55 -17.79
N GLU A 136 -2.52 -7.48 -18.43
CA GLU A 136 -1.79 -6.21 -18.51
C GLU A 136 -1.83 -5.48 -17.18
N ILE A 137 -2.98 -5.47 -16.49
CA ILE A 137 -3.12 -4.95 -15.12
C ILE A 137 -2.14 -5.68 -14.19
N ALA A 138 -2.09 -7.01 -14.25
CA ALA A 138 -1.18 -7.79 -13.40
C ALA A 138 0.31 -7.49 -13.70
N THR A 139 0.65 -7.20 -14.95
CA THR A 139 2.02 -6.86 -15.34
C THR A 139 2.37 -5.46 -14.85
N SER A 140 1.52 -4.48 -15.12
CA SER A 140 1.67 -3.11 -14.63
C SER A 140 1.74 -3.05 -13.09
N ALA A 141 0.90 -3.81 -12.39
CA ALA A 141 0.93 -3.88 -10.94
C ALA A 141 2.25 -4.46 -10.42
N ARG A 142 2.82 -5.49 -11.08
CA ARG A 142 4.13 -6.05 -10.71
C ARG A 142 5.25 -5.04 -10.94
N ASP A 143 5.26 -4.38 -12.10
CA ASP A 143 6.29 -3.41 -12.47
C ASP A 143 6.28 -2.19 -11.55
N ASN A 144 5.09 -1.73 -11.13
CA ASN A 144 4.92 -0.64 -10.17
C ASN A 144 5.19 -1.09 -8.72
N ALA A 145 4.87 -2.34 -8.36
CA ALA A 145 5.12 -2.90 -7.02
C ALA A 145 6.60 -3.16 -6.76
N SER A 146 7.41 -3.37 -7.80
CA SER A 146 8.86 -3.25 -7.71
C SER A 146 9.23 -1.79 -7.56
N GLY A 147 8.98 -1.22 -6.38
CA GLY A 147 9.39 0.13 -6.03
C GLY A 147 10.85 0.31 -6.42
N VAL A 148 11.12 1.36 -7.19
CA VAL A 148 12.45 1.70 -7.66
C VAL A 148 13.35 1.82 -6.44
N LYS A 149 14.10 0.76 -6.11
CA LYS A 149 15.30 0.88 -5.29
C LYS A 149 16.35 1.39 -6.26
N PRO A 150 16.69 2.69 -6.27
CA PRO A 150 17.92 3.09 -6.92
C PRO A 150 19.03 2.37 -6.14
N VAL A 151 19.51 1.26 -6.68
CA VAL A 151 20.81 0.72 -6.32
C VAL A 151 21.78 1.73 -6.89
N ARG A 152 21.99 2.80 -6.13
CA ARG A 152 23.01 3.79 -6.39
C ARG A 152 24.31 3.01 -6.22
N ASP A 153 24.91 2.59 -7.34
CA ASP A 153 26.20 1.91 -7.31
C ASP A 153 27.19 2.82 -6.59
N ASP A 154 27.54 2.44 -5.37
CA ASP A 154 28.27 3.26 -4.41
C ASP A 154 29.78 3.24 -4.72
N TRP A 155 30.15 3.63 -5.95
CA TRP A 155 31.56 3.84 -6.34
C TRP A 155 32.20 5.02 -5.58
N ALA A 156 31.37 5.87 -4.98
CA ALA A 156 31.81 6.99 -4.15
C ALA A 156 32.74 6.52 -3.03
N ARG A 157 32.47 5.36 -2.41
CA ARG A 157 33.35 4.79 -1.37
C ARG A 157 34.78 4.54 -1.88
N TYR A 158 34.93 4.08 -3.12
CA TYR A 158 36.24 3.78 -3.70
C TYR A 158 36.98 5.05 -4.10
N LEU A 159 36.26 6.04 -4.63
CA LEU A 159 36.83 7.36 -4.92
C LEU A 159 37.31 8.06 -3.64
N VAL A 160 36.50 8.06 -2.57
CA VAL A 160 36.88 8.62 -1.27
C VAL A 160 38.09 7.89 -0.68
N LEU A 161 38.12 6.55 -0.72
CA LEU A 161 39.27 5.76 -0.27
C LEU A 161 40.53 6.11 -1.07
N SER A 162 40.42 6.26 -2.39
CA SER A 162 41.56 6.60 -3.25
C SER A 162 42.11 8.01 -2.93
N ALA A 163 41.23 9.00 -2.76
CA ALA A 163 41.62 10.36 -2.39
C ALA A 163 42.30 10.39 -1.02
N PHE A 164 41.79 9.61 -0.06
CA PHE A 164 42.40 9.47 1.26
C PHE A 164 43.82 8.89 1.18
N LEU A 165 44.03 7.85 0.38
CA LEU A 165 45.37 7.24 0.21
C LEU A 165 46.36 8.19 -0.46
N VAL A 166 45.92 8.95 -1.47
CA VAL A 166 46.74 9.98 -2.14
C VAL A 166 47.17 11.05 -1.14
N TYR A 167 46.22 11.57 -0.34
CA TYR A 167 46.51 12.57 0.69
C TYR A 167 47.48 12.03 1.74
N LEU A 168 47.27 10.80 2.23
CA LEU A 168 48.14 10.18 3.22
C LEU A 168 49.56 9.99 2.68
N GLY A 169 49.68 9.54 1.42
CA GLY A 169 50.96 9.43 0.72
C GLY A 169 51.69 10.77 0.62
N GLU A 170 50.98 11.83 0.24
CA GLU A 170 51.54 13.18 0.15
C GLU A 170 52.06 13.67 1.52
N VAL A 171 51.28 13.52 2.58
CA VAL A 171 51.67 13.95 3.94
C VAL A 171 52.91 13.19 4.42
N LEU A 172 52.98 11.87 4.17
CA LEU A 172 54.14 11.06 4.55
C LEU A 172 55.40 11.47 3.76
N LEU A 173 55.28 11.71 2.46
CA LEU A 173 56.38 12.19 1.63
C LEU A 173 56.88 13.56 2.08
N ARG A 174 55.98 14.53 2.28
CA ARG A 174 56.31 15.86 2.82
C ARG A 174 57.01 15.74 4.17
N ARG A 175 56.51 14.87 5.07
CA ARG A 175 57.09 14.67 6.39
C ARG A 175 58.50 14.07 6.32
N LEU A 176 58.71 13.04 5.51
CA LEU A 176 60.02 12.40 5.35
C LEU A 176 61.04 13.35 4.69
N GLN A 177 60.61 14.17 3.73
CA GLN A 177 61.46 15.17 3.10
C GLN A 177 61.89 16.26 4.09
N VAL A 178 60.98 16.70 4.99
CA VAL A 178 61.32 17.64 6.07
C VAL A 178 62.27 17.02 7.09
N TYR A 179 62.10 15.74 7.45
CA TYR A 179 63.03 15.06 8.36
C TYR A 179 64.43 14.86 7.75
N ARG A 180 64.53 14.55 6.45
CA ARG A 180 65.82 14.48 5.74
C ARG A 180 66.47 15.84 5.52
N GLY A 181 65.67 16.90 5.36
CA GLY A 181 66.17 18.28 5.24
C GLY A 181 66.81 18.82 6.52
N ARG A 182 66.37 18.39 7.70
CA ARG A 182 67.00 18.79 8.99
C ARG A 182 68.37 18.16 9.21
N THR A 183 68.64 16.97 8.69
CA THR A 183 69.97 16.34 8.79
C THR A 183 71.02 16.94 7.85
N GLN A 184 70.64 17.82 6.92
CA GLN A 184 71.58 18.47 6.01
C GLN A 184 71.94 19.92 6.43
N SER A 185 71.25 20.49 7.43
CA SER A 185 71.48 21.88 7.87
C SER A 185 72.32 21.99 9.17
N GLU A 186 72.87 20.90 9.68
CA GLU A 186 73.84 20.87 10.81
C GLU A 186 75.25 20.43 10.36
N GLY A 187 75.58 20.66 9.08
CA GLY A 187 76.90 20.39 8.50
C GLY A 187 77.40 21.58 7.69
N GLY A 188 77.54 22.73 8.34
CA GLY A 188 78.02 23.97 7.72
C GLY A 188 78.54 24.95 8.76
N LEU A 189 79.63 24.60 9.43
CA LEU A 189 80.49 25.52 10.18
C LEU A 189 81.48 26.17 9.22
N ILE A 190 81.34 27.48 8.98
CA ILE A 190 82.41 28.49 9.13
C ILE A 190 81.78 29.89 9.21
#